data_AF-A0A419YTI2-F1
#
_entry.id   AF-A0A419YTI2-F1
#
_cell.length_a   1.000
_cell.length_b   1.000
_cell.length_c   1.000
_cell.angle_alpha   90.00
_cell.angle_beta   90.00
_cell.angle_gamma   90.00
#
_symmetry.space_group_name_H-M   'P 1'
#
loop_
_entity.id
_entity.type
_entity.pdbx_description
1 polymer ?
#
loop_
_entity_poly.entity_id
_entity_poly.type
_entity_poly.pdbx_seq_one_letter_code
_entity_poly.pdbx_strand_id
1 'polypeptide(L)'
;MTTREQAIEAAHRWINGARPEEQWHRIGVHEFDLGWVLWPAPAAEEQDRPVGERRAPADIGTACAVVDRETGELTHWPSVPVDEVVQLYRDKLGAGSHDPSRPPATGPGGSAVLTYRDADGEQQSLFQLSTPGLGHPELRAWRTLQQQGVRPEDVLSVYTDLRPCELPGGYCASVLLAELPVATFDYGHDYGPRYDRRAAAVRALTDTTEATFRRSGRPLPTRPNRVPFPRAVPAAPTVTDQALAQQLAEQFGPDGVRRPVGDLPAGVPATLAAAGLPVEVPEFFHALPELSELPDAAGHLAATGRGARVPERTRALLAYYRVLGTDGRALIAVQCGDGGTGTGAGIGRIWAVDPDTGSGRYLNSDLASYLRCLALLASRHPALRGLTPEAAGAAVDAFQRELAAVDGTVFTDPENWWAVIVEQLWDGLL
;
A
#
# COMPACT_ATOMS: atom_id res chain seq x y z
N MET A 1 -7.76 -5.95 -21.28
CA MET A 1 -8.57 -6.16 -20.05
C MET A 1 -9.61 -7.20 -20.34
N THR A 2 -9.58 -8.28 -19.56
CA THR A 2 -10.53 -9.39 -19.60
C THR A 2 -11.84 -8.98 -18.95
N THR A 3 -12.96 -9.40 -19.51
CA THR A 3 -14.30 -9.18 -18.95
C THR A 3 -14.72 -10.36 -18.07
N ARG A 4 -15.72 -10.15 -17.20
CA ARG A 4 -16.30 -11.24 -16.39
C ARG A 4 -16.83 -12.39 -17.26
N GLU A 5 -17.42 -12.06 -18.41
CA GLU A 5 -17.93 -13.03 -19.37
C GLU A 5 -16.79 -13.88 -19.97
N GLN A 6 -15.69 -13.25 -20.37
CA GLN A 6 -14.51 -13.95 -20.87
C GLN A 6 -13.85 -14.83 -19.80
N ALA A 7 -13.84 -14.39 -18.53
CA ALA A 7 -13.34 -15.20 -17.42
C ALA A 7 -14.23 -16.43 -17.15
N ILE A 8 -15.55 -16.26 -17.23
CA ILE A 8 -16.52 -17.37 -17.12
C ILE A 8 -16.38 -18.32 -18.31
N GLU A 9 -16.19 -17.82 -19.53
CA GLU A 9 -15.94 -18.66 -20.71
C GLU A 9 -14.63 -19.45 -20.58
N ALA A 10 -13.56 -18.84 -20.08
CA ALA A 10 -12.33 -19.55 -19.75
C ALA A 10 -12.56 -20.65 -18.69
N ALA A 11 -13.40 -20.37 -17.69
CA ALA A 11 -13.81 -21.34 -16.68
C ALA A 11 -14.60 -22.51 -17.27
N HIS A 12 -15.55 -22.26 -18.19
CA HIS A 12 -16.30 -23.32 -18.87
C HIS A 12 -15.37 -24.20 -19.70
N ARG A 13 -14.43 -23.61 -20.45
CA ARG A 13 -13.44 -24.36 -21.21
C ARG A 13 -12.55 -25.24 -20.32
N TRP A 14 -12.20 -24.76 -19.13
CA TRP A 14 -11.37 -25.51 -18.19
C TRP A 14 -12.15 -26.60 -17.41
N ILE A 15 -13.28 -26.25 -16.81
CA ILE A 15 -14.05 -27.15 -15.91
C ILE A 15 -14.93 -28.13 -16.71
N ASN A 16 -15.61 -27.62 -17.74
CA ASN A 16 -16.62 -28.37 -18.48
C ASN A 16 -16.10 -28.90 -19.82
N GLY A 17 -15.09 -28.24 -20.41
CA GLY A 17 -14.46 -28.67 -21.65
C GLY A 17 -15.48 -28.84 -22.77
N ALA A 18 -15.43 -29.98 -23.47
CA ALA A 18 -16.36 -30.31 -24.56
C ALA A 18 -17.57 -31.15 -24.09
N ARG A 19 -17.87 -31.18 -22.78
CA ARG A 19 -19.02 -31.94 -22.27
C ARG A 19 -20.34 -31.34 -22.80
N PRO A 20 -21.39 -32.16 -23.01
CA PRO A 20 -22.73 -31.66 -23.27
C PRO A 20 -23.19 -30.73 -22.14
N GLU A 21 -23.97 -29.70 -22.47
CA GLU A 21 -24.43 -28.69 -21.50
C GLU A 21 -25.22 -29.32 -20.33
N GLU A 22 -25.91 -30.43 -20.57
CA GLU A 22 -26.66 -31.13 -19.52
C GLU A 22 -25.77 -31.75 -18.43
N GLN A 23 -24.46 -31.86 -18.71
CA GLN A 23 -23.45 -32.44 -17.83
C GLN A 23 -22.45 -31.40 -17.30
N TRP A 24 -22.74 -30.11 -17.50
CA TRP A 24 -21.87 -29.05 -17.02
C TRP A 24 -21.94 -28.92 -15.50
N HIS A 25 -20.77 -28.85 -14.87
CA HIS A 25 -20.66 -28.38 -13.50
C HIS A 25 -20.99 -26.89 -13.46
N ARG A 26 -21.66 -26.50 -12.38
CA ARG A 26 -21.84 -25.08 -12.05
C ARG A 26 -20.49 -24.47 -11.74
N ILE A 27 -20.28 -23.23 -12.14
CA ILE A 27 -19.03 -22.51 -11.90
C ILE A 27 -19.26 -21.53 -10.77
N GLY A 28 -18.53 -21.72 -9.67
CA GLY A 28 -18.39 -20.71 -8.64
C GLY A 28 -17.42 -19.64 -9.13
N VAL A 29 -17.79 -18.37 -8.93
CA VAL A 29 -17.01 -17.21 -9.37
C VAL A 29 -16.91 -16.24 -8.21
N HIS A 30 -15.70 -15.84 -7.87
CA HIS A 30 -15.43 -14.74 -6.96
C HIS A 30 -14.55 -13.72 -7.69
N GLU A 31 -15.09 -12.52 -7.86
CA GLU A 31 -14.34 -11.41 -8.45
C GLU A 31 -13.54 -10.70 -7.36
N PHE A 32 -12.26 -10.43 -7.66
CA PHE A 32 -11.39 -9.62 -6.83
C PHE A 32 -10.62 -8.62 -7.71
N ASP A 33 -9.80 -7.79 -7.08
CA ASP A 33 -9.11 -6.67 -7.72
C ASP A 33 -8.21 -7.05 -8.89
N LEU A 34 -7.62 -8.26 -8.87
CA LEU A 34 -6.67 -8.73 -9.91
C LEU A 34 -7.29 -9.72 -10.91
N GLY A 35 -8.55 -10.09 -10.75
CA GLY A 35 -9.17 -11.10 -11.62
C GLY A 35 -10.38 -11.81 -11.03
N TRP A 36 -10.53 -13.08 -11.40
CA TRP A 36 -11.60 -13.95 -10.92
C TRP A 36 -11.04 -15.26 -10.43
N VAL A 37 -11.38 -15.65 -9.20
CA VAL A 37 -11.21 -17.02 -8.71
C VAL A 37 -12.40 -17.84 -9.19
N LEU A 38 -12.10 -19.00 -9.77
CA LEU A 38 -13.04 -19.89 -10.44
C LEU A 38 -12.89 -21.29 -9.85
N TRP A 39 -14.00 -21.95 -9.57
CA TRP A 39 -14.00 -23.34 -9.07
C TRP A 39 -15.27 -24.07 -9.51
N PRO A 40 -15.24 -25.41 -9.62
CA PRO A 40 -16.45 -26.20 -9.79
C PRO A 40 -17.30 -26.11 -8.51
N ALA A 41 -18.49 -25.51 -8.61
CA ALA A 41 -19.43 -25.44 -7.50
C ALA A 41 -20.13 -26.79 -7.31
N PRO A 42 -20.24 -27.29 -6.06
CA PRO A 42 -20.92 -28.55 -5.77
C PRO A 42 -22.41 -28.49 -6.12
N ALA A 43 -23.01 -29.66 -6.37
CA ALA A 43 -24.44 -29.79 -6.61
C ALA A 43 -25.25 -29.36 -5.37
N ALA A 44 -26.49 -28.91 -5.58
CA ALA A 44 -27.34 -28.32 -4.54
C ALA A 44 -27.57 -29.22 -3.30
N GLU A 45 -27.43 -30.54 -3.46
CA GLU A 45 -27.62 -31.53 -2.39
C GLU A 45 -26.49 -31.53 -1.33
N GLU A 46 -25.36 -30.87 -1.59
CA GLU A 46 -24.23 -30.77 -0.64
C GLU A 46 -24.19 -29.45 0.16
N GLN A 47 -25.14 -28.54 -0.06
CA GLN A 47 -25.14 -27.17 0.48
C GLN A 47 -25.60 -27.06 1.95
N ASP A 48 -26.19 -28.11 2.52
CA ASP A 48 -26.72 -28.12 3.90
C ASP A 48 -25.67 -28.42 5.01
N ARG A 49 -24.37 -28.44 4.68
CA ARG A 49 -23.30 -28.54 5.70
C ARG A 49 -22.81 -27.17 6.16
N PRO A 50 -22.60 -26.96 7.48
CA PRO A 50 -22.26 -25.64 8.04
C PRO A 50 -20.95 -25.07 7.46
N VAL A 51 -20.99 -23.78 7.13
CA VAL A 51 -19.88 -23.00 6.57
C VAL A 51 -18.86 -22.69 7.67
N GLY A 52 -17.69 -23.33 7.62
CA GLY A 52 -16.59 -23.06 8.56
C GLY A 52 -15.49 -24.13 8.61
N GLU A 53 -15.76 -25.35 8.14
CA GLU A 53 -14.74 -26.42 8.12
C GLU A 53 -14.16 -26.65 6.72
N ARG A 54 -12.91 -27.12 6.69
CA ARG A 54 -12.17 -27.54 5.49
C ARG A 54 -13.10 -28.32 4.56
N ARG A 55 -13.36 -27.83 3.35
CA ARG A 55 -14.08 -28.59 2.31
C ARG A 55 -13.29 -29.87 2.04
N ALA A 56 -13.81 -31.02 2.48
CA ALA A 56 -13.24 -32.31 2.11
C ALA A 56 -13.36 -32.48 0.58
N PRO A 57 -12.29 -32.83 -0.14
CA PRO A 57 -12.39 -33.10 -1.57
C PRO A 57 -13.29 -34.31 -1.79
N ALA A 58 -14.35 -34.17 -2.59
CA ALA A 58 -15.14 -35.31 -3.04
C ALA A 58 -14.35 -36.18 -4.01
N ASP A 59 -13.35 -35.60 -4.70
CA ASP A 59 -12.40 -36.30 -5.55
C ASP A 59 -11.01 -35.65 -5.47
N ILE A 60 -9.96 -36.46 -5.59
CA ILE A 60 -8.57 -35.99 -5.69
C ILE A 60 -8.44 -35.21 -7.02
N GLY A 61 -8.54 -33.87 -6.96
CA GLY A 61 -8.26 -33.01 -8.13
C GLY A 61 -9.08 -31.74 -8.33
N THR A 62 -9.99 -31.33 -7.43
CA THR A 62 -10.74 -30.05 -7.60
C THR A 62 -9.84 -28.82 -7.35
N ALA A 63 -8.92 -28.53 -8.26
CA ALA A 63 -8.15 -27.30 -8.28
C ALA A 63 -9.08 -26.08 -8.40
N CYS A 64 -8.67 -24.95 -7.82
CA CYS A 64 -9.22 -23.64 -8.17
C CYS A 64 -8.42 -23.08 -9.35
N ALA A 65 -8.98 -22.12 -10.08
CA ALA A 65 -8.23 -21.36 -11.07
C ALA A 65 -8.39 -19.86 -10.83
N VAL A 66 -7.38 -19.09 -11.23
CA VAL A 66 -7.49 -17.64 -11.31
C VAL A 66 -7.33 -17.23 -12.76
N VAL A 67 -8.27 -16.42 -13.25
CA VAL A 67 -8.15 -15.70 -14.52
C VAL A 67 -7.71 -14.28 -14.23
N ASP A 68 -6.56 -13.91 -14.77
CA ASP A 68 -5.99 -12.57 -14.64
C ASP A 68 -6.83 -11.51 -15.39
N ARG A 69 -7.08 -10.37 -14.74
CA ARG A 69 -7.88 -9.28 -15.32
C ARG A 69 -7.17 -8.58 -16.47
N GLU A 70 -5.85 -8.50 -16.45
CA GLU A 70 -5.09 -7.77 -17.46
C GLU A 70 -4.78 -8.65 -18.66
N THR A 71 -4.25 -9.86 -18.39
CA THR A 71 -3.73 -10.77 -19.41
C THR A 71 -4.77 -11.78 -19.90
N GLY A 72 -5.77 -12.11 -19.08
CA GLY A 72 -6.73 -13.18 -19.36
C GLY A 72 -6.15 -14.58 -19.19
N GLU A 73 -4.92 -14.70 -18.67
CA GLU A 73 -4.27 -15.98 -18.39
C GLU A 73 -5.02 -16.73 -17.28
N LEU A 74 -5.30 -18.03 -17.51
CA LEU A 74 -5.85 -18.92 -16.51
C LEU A 74 -4.72 -19.71 -15.84
N THR A 75 -4.64 -19.64 -14.51
CA THR A 75 -3.61 -20.32 -13.71
C THR A 75 -4.24 -21.20 -12.65
N HIS A 76 -3.66 -22.37 -12.38
CA HIS A 76 -4.22 -23.37 -11.46
C HIS A 76 -3.68 -23.23 -10.04
N TRP A 77 -4.55 -23.46 -9.06
CA TRP A 77 -4.30 -23.23 -7.63
C TRP A 77 -4.82 -24.38 -6.77
N PRO A 78 -4.25 -24.57 -5.56
CA PRO A 78 -4.74 -25.55 -4.61
C PRO A 78 -6.22 -25.36 -4.27
N SER A 79 -6.88 -26.45 -3.88
CA SER A 79 -8.28 -26.45 -3.40
C SER A 79 -8.38 -25.89 -1.97
N VAL A 80 -8.10 -24.59 -1.81
CA VAL A 80 -8.19 -23.86 -0.55
C VAL A 80 -9.34 -22.85 -0.60
N PRO A 81 -9.78 -22.27 0.54
CA PRO A 81 -10.80 -21.22 0.52
C PRO A 81 -10.47 -20.11 -0.46
N VAL A 82 -11.51 -19.49 -1.04
CA VAL A 82 -11.36 -18.46 -2.09
C VAL A 82 -10.44 -17.33 -1.64
N ASP A 83 -10.59 -16.85 -0.41
CA ASP A 83 -9.75 -15.80 0.15
C ASP A 83 -8.27 -16.22 0.20
N GLU A 84 -8.00 -17.50 0.45
CA GLU A 84 -6.64 -18.05 0.43
C GLU A 84 -6.09 -18.14 -1.01
N VAL A 85 -6.92 -18.48 -2.00
CA VAL A 85 -6.52 -18.45 -3.42
C VAL A 85 -6.24 -17.02 -3.89
N VAL A 86 -7.08 -16.06 -3.51
CA VAL A 86 -6.87 -14.63 -3.79
C VAL A 86 -5.51 -14.19 -3.23
N GLN A 87 -5.21 -14.55 -1.98
CA GLN A 87 -3.94 -14.19 -1.37
C GLN A 87 -2.76 -14.93 -1.99
N LEU A 88 -2.87 -16.22 -2.30
CA LEU A 88 -1.82 -16.94 -3.02
C LEU A 88 -1.55 -16.35 -4.41
N TYR A 89 -2.60 -15.89 -5.09
CA TYR A 89 -2.48 -15.21 -6.37
C TYR A 89 -1.79 -13.85 -6.23
N ARG A 90 -2.17 -13.07 -5.21
CA ARG A 90 -1.48 -11.82 -4.85
C ARG A 90 -0.01 -12.10 -4.53
N ASP A 91 0.29 -13.06 -3.65
CA ASP A 91 1.66 -13.48 -3.30
C ASP A 91 2.48 -13.82 -4.55
N LYS A 92 1.94 -14.61 -5.49
CA LYS A 92 2.59 -14.88 -6.78
C LYS A 92 2.81 -13.61 -7.59
N LEU A 93 1.82 -12.72 -7.62
CA LEU A 93 1.85 -11.48 -8.38
C LEU A 93 2.68 -10.37 -7.75
N GLY A 94 3.09 -10.39 -6.48
CA GLY A 94 3.94 -9.31 -5.94
C GLY A 94 5.05 -9.67 -4.96
N ALA A 95 5.12 -10.91 -4.47
CA ALA A 95 6.33 -11.38 -3.79
C ALA A 95 7.40 -11.92 -4.78
N GLY A 96 7.03 -12.23 -6.02
CA GLY A 96 7.87 -13.12 -6.83
C GLY A 96 8.05 -14.46 -6.11
N SER A 97 8.91 -15.35 -6.60
CA SER A 97 9.14 -16.65 -5.97
C SER A 97 9.87 -16.48 -4.62
N HIS A 98 9.16 -16.13 -3.55
CA HIS A 98 9.72 -16.20 -2.20
C HIS A 98 10.29 -17.61 -2.01
N ASP A 99 11.58 -17.67 -1.75
CA ASP A 99 12.29 -18.91 -1.53
C ASP A 99 12.64 -18.98 -0.04
N PRO A 100 11.95 -19.81 0.75
CA PRO A 100 12.23 -19.92 2.19
C PRO A 100 13.61 -20.52 2.48
N SER A 101 14.29 -21.08 1.47
CA SER A 101 15.68 -21.56 1.60
C SER A 101 16.72 -20.44 1.47
N ARG A 102 16.30 -19.24 1.05
CA ARG A 102 17.17 -18.06 0.89
C ARG A 102 16.90 -17.05 2.00
N PRO A 103 17.91 -16.25 2.40
CA PRO A 103 17.68 -15.15 3.32
C PRO A 103 16.68 -14.15 2.69
N PRO A 104 15.84 -13.49 3.50
CA PRO A 104 15.06 -12.36 3.04
C PRO A 104 15.96 -11.26 2.47
N ALA A 105 15.54 -10.61 1.39
CA ALA A 105 16.31 -9.53 0.77
C ALA A 105 15.40 -8.51 0.11
N THR A 106 15.68 -7.22 0.28
CA THR A 106 15.01 -6.15 -0.45
C THR A 106 15.45 -6.09 -1.91
N GLY A 107 14.65 -5.45 -2.75
CA GLY A 107 14.98 -5.15 -4.13
C GLY A 107 16.06 -4.08 -4.26
N PRO A 108 16.61 -3.90 -5.46
CA PRO A 108 17.63 -2.91 -5.74
C PRO A 108 17.11 -1.46 -5.73
N GLY A 109 15.80 -1.25 -5.56
CA GLY A 109 15.15 0.04 -5.75
C GLY A 109 15.22 0.51 -7.21
N GLY A 110 14.94 1.79 -7.43
CA GLY A 110 15.09 2.46 -8.72
C GLY A 110 16.09 3.61 -8.70
N SER A 111 16.27 4.26 -9.84
CA SER A 111 17.08 5.46 -9.99
C SER A 111 16.27 6.64 -10.53
N ALA A 112 16.80 7.84 -10.30
CA ALA A 112 16.32 9.09 -10.85
C ALA A 112 17.47 9.89 -11.46
N VAL A 113 17.20 10.55 -12.58
CA VAL A 113 18.11 11.50 -13.23
C VAL A 113 17.39 12.82 -13.46
N LEU A 114 17.88 13.88 -12.83
CA LEU A 114 17.40 15.23 -13.06
C LEU A 114 18.44 15.99 -13.86
N THR A 115 18.05 16.50 -15.02
CA THR A 115 18.88 17.37 -15.85
C THR A 115 18.47 18.82 -15.60
N TYR A 116 19.43 19.69 -15.35
CA TYR A 116 19.18 21.08 -14.96
C TYR A 116 20.25 22.03 -15.53
N ARG A 117 20.00 23.33 -15.50
CA ARG A 117 21.01 24.38 -15.75
C ARG A 117 21.63 24.84 -14.45
N ASP A 118 22.96 24.83 -14.39
CA ASP A 118 23.70 25.37 -13.25
C ASP A 118 23.78 26.91 -13.27
N ALA A 119 24.51 27.49 -12.32
CA ALA A 119 24.65 28.94 -12.19
C ALA A 119 25.34 29.61 -13.39
N ASP A 120 26.15 28.85 -14.14
CA ASP A 120 26.82 29.32 -15.36
C ASP A 120 25.92 29.14 -16.60
N GLY A 121 24.74 28.53 -16.43
CA GLY A 121 23.80 28.23 -17.50
C GLY A 121 24.10 26.94 -18.25
N GLU A 122 25.10 26.18 -17.80
CA GLU A 122 25.52 24.92 -18.42
C GLU A 122 24.61 23.77 -17.98
N GLN A 123 24.39 22.82 -18.89
CA GLN A 123 23.52 21.69 -18.61
C GLN A 123 24.26 20.62 -17.81
N GLN A 124 23.74 20.29 -16.64
CA GLN A 124 24.23 19.25 -15.75
C GLN A 124 23.18 18.16 -15.53
N SER A 125 23.62 16.99 -15.03
CA SER A 125 22.72 15.90 -14.62
C SER A 125 23.08 15.41 -13.23
N LEU A 126 22.08 15.31 -12.36
CA LEU A 126 22.18 14.68 -11.05
C LEU A 126 21.57 13.27 -11.12
N PHE A 127 22.39 12.26 -10.88
CA PHE A 127 21.97 10.86 -10.78
C PHE A 127 21.81 10.46 -9.30
N GLN A 128 20.69 9.84 -8.95
CA GLN A 128 20.40 9.37 -7.60
C GLN A 128 19.83 7.95 -7.63
N LEU A 129 20.33 7.10 -6.72
CA LEU A 129 19.78 5.77 -6.46
C LEU A 129 18.84 5.79 -5.26
N SER A 130 17.86 4.91 -5.30
CA SER A 130 17.08 4.55 -4.11
C SER A 130 18.02 3.97 -3.05
N THR A 131 17.68 4.18 -1.78
CA THR A 131 18.47 3.67 -0.67
C THR A 131 17.51 3.41 0.48
N PRO A 132 17.53 2.22 1.09
CA PRO A 132 16.63 1.91 2.20
C PRO A 132 16.68 2.97 3.31
N GLY A 133 15.53 3.48 3.72
CA GLY A 133 15.37 4.46 4.79
C GLY A 133 15.68 5.92 4.42
N LEU A 134 15.91 6.24 3.14
CA LEU A 134 16.16 7.62 2.67
C LEU A 134 15.01 8.20 1.84
N GLY A 135 13.98 7.43 1.50
CA GLY A 135 12.88 7.86 0.65
C GLY A 135 13.22 7.86 -0.85
N HIS A 136 12.23 8.30 -1.65
CA HIS A 136 12.26 8.19 -3.11
C HIS A 136 13.39 9.01 -3.77
N PRO A 137 14.15 8.43 -4.72
CA PRO A 137 15.33 9.07 -5.29
C PRO A 137 15.04 10.36 -6.06
N GLU A 138 13.89 10.46 -6.73
CA GLU A 138 13.50 11.64 -7.50
C GLU A 138 13.19 12.85 -6.62
N LEU A 139 12.56 12.63 -5.47
CA LEU A 139 12.33 13.69 -4.49
C LEU A 139 13.65 14.11 -3.84
N ARG A 140 14.50 13.16 -3.46
CA ARG A 140 15.83 13.44 -2.89
C ARG A 140 16.70 14.22 -3.86
N ALA A 141 16.68 13.88 -5.14
CA ALA A 141 17.42 14.59 -6.17
C ALA A 141 16.92 16.02 -6.29
N TRP A 142 15.59 16.21 -6.32
CA TRP A 142 15.02 17.55 -6.35
C TRP A 142 15.37 18.39 -5.12
N ARG A 143 15.22 17.83 -3.90
CA ARG A 143 15.60 18.52 -2.65
C ARG A 143 17.09 18.86 -2.62
N THR A 144 17.94 18.02 -3.20
CA THR A 144 19.39 18.27 -3.35
C THR A 144 19.66 19.46 -4.26
N LEU A 145 19.01 19.54 -5.43
CA LEU A 145 19.14 20.67 -6.35
C LEU A 145 18.62 21.98 -5.74
N GLN A 146 17.51 21.93 -5.01
CA GLN A 146 16.99 23.09 -4.28
C GLN A 146 17.99 23.61 -3.24
N GLN A 147 18.64 22.71 -2.49
CA GLN A 147 19.69 23.07 -1.52
C GLN A 147 20.92 23.68 -2.21
N GLN A 148 21.18 23.34 -3.46
CA GLN A 148 22.23 23.91 -4.29
C GLN A 148 21.82 25.24 -4.95
N GLY A 149 20.60 25.72 -4.73
CA GLY A 149 20.10 26.98 -5.28
C GLY A 149 19.61 26.89 -6.72
N VAL A 150 19.46 25.68 -7.27
CA VAL A 150 18.87 25.47 -8.60
C VAL A 150 17.39 25.83 -8.53
N ARG A 151 16.96 26.74 -9.42
CA ARG A 151 15.57 27.18 -9.46
C ARG A 151 14.71 26.14 -10.17
N PRO A 152 13.41 26.03 -9.84
CA PRO A 152 12.52 25.09 -10.52
C PRO A 152 12.47 25.21 -12.04
N GLU A 153 12.54 26.45 -12.55
CA GLU A 153 12.56 26.74 -13.99
C GLU A 153 13.85 26.30 -14.70
N ASP A 154 14.91 26.01 -13.95
CA ASP A 154 16.19 25.56 -14.50
C ASP A 154 16.27 24.03 -14.58
N VAL A 155 15.30 23.29 -14.02
CA VAL A 155 15.20 21.83 -14.18
C VAL A 155 14.53 21.52 -15.52
N LEU A 156 15.28 20.89 -16.42
CA LEU A 156 14.89 20.65 -17.81
C LEU A 156 14.16 19.33 -18.00
N SER A 157 14.60 18.27 -17.31
CA SER A 157 13.97 16.95 -17.43
C SER A 157 14.18 16.09 -16.18
N VAL A 158 13.21 15.21 -15.93
CA VAL A 158 13.23 14.18 -14.90
C VAL A 158 13.02 12.82 -15.57
N TYR A 159 14.00 11.93 -15.42
CA TYR A 159 13.86 10.52 -15.78
C TYR A 159 13.87 9.65 -14.53
N THR A 160 12.97 8.68 -14.43
CA THR A 160 12.95 7.68 -13.36
C THR A 160 12.77 6.26 -13.89
N ASP A 161 13.33 5.26 -13.22
CA ASP A 161 13.15 3.87 -13.67
C ASP A 161 11.69 3.40 -13.60
N LEU A 162 10.97 3.86 -12.57
CA LEU A 162 9.53 3.64 -12.37
C LEU A 162 8.81 4.97 -12.57
N ARG A 163 7.63 4.96 -13.19
CA ARG A 163 6.75 6.16 -13.21
C ARG A 163 6.65 6.75 -11.79
N PRO A 164 6.87 8.07 -11.60
CA PRO A 164 6.84 8.69 -10.27
C PRO A 164 5.57 8.31 -9.50
N CYS A 165 5.73 7.92 -8.23
CA CYS A 165 4.66 7.27 -7.49
C CYS A 165 3.51 8.24 -7.12
N GLU A 166 2.32 7.68 -6.95
CA GLU A 166 1.13 8.34 -6.37
C GLU A 166 0.73 7.63 -5.07
N LEU A 167 1.74 7.20 -4.32
CA LEU A 167 1.62 6.31 -3.15
C LEU A 167 2.06 7.04 -1.87
N PRO A 168 1.59 6.56 -0.70
CA PRO A 168 2.10 7.03 0.59
C PRO A 168 3.62 6.86 0.72
N GLY A 169 4.28 7.77 1.44
CA GLY A 169 5.74 7.80 1.57
C GLY A 169 6.45 8.64 0.50
N GLY A 170 5.72 9.44 -0.29
CA GLY A 170 6.37 10.40 -1.18
C GLY A 170 5.44 11.16 -2.12
N TYR A 171 4.42 10.50 -2.68
CA TYR A 171 3.53 11.10 -3.70
C TYR A 171 4.30 11.84 -4.81
N CYS A 172 5.42 11.26 -5.27
CA CYS A 172 6.43 11.92 -6.10
C CYS A 172 5.86 12.62 -7.32
N ALA A 173 4.92 11.99 -8.03
CA ALA A 173 4.27 12.61 -9.20
C ALA A 173 3.59 13.93 -8.84
N SER A 174 2.91 13.97 -7.69
CA SER A 174 2.16 15.15 -7.25
C SER A 174 3.11 16.30 -6.92
N VAL A 175 4.19 15.98 -6.22
CA VAL A 175 5.19 16.97 -5.78
C VAL A 175 5.96 17.49 -6.98
N LEU A 176 6.52 16.62 -7.81
CA LEU A 176 7.36 17.03 -8.92
C LEU A 176 6.58 17.77 -10.01
N LEU A 177 5.35 17.36 -10.34
CA LEU A 177 4.54 18.09 -11.32
C LEU A 177 4.10 19.47 -10.81
N ALA A 178 3.91 19.63 -9.49
CA ALA A 178 3.58 20.91 -8.90
C ALA A 178 4.80 21.83 -8.79
N GLU A 179 5.95 21.28 -8.42
CA GLU A 179 7.16 22.05 -8.14
C GLU A 179 8.04 22.28 -9.38
N LEU A 180 7.96 21.46 -10.43
CA LEU A 180 8.81 21.55 -11.64
C LEU A 180 7.99 21.84 -12.91
N PRO A 181 7.56 23.09 -13.14
CA PRO A 181 6.54 23.42 -14.14
C PRO A 181 7.01 23.31 -15.60
N VAL A 182 8.32 23.32 -15.86
CA VAL A 182 8.89 23.31 -17.22
C VAL A 182 9.61 22.01 -17.57
N ALA A 183 9.81 21.12 -16.59
CA ALA A 183 10.55 19.88 -16.80
C ALA A 183 9.75 18.89 -17.65
N THR A 184 10.43 18.20 -18.56
CA THR A 184 9.86 17.02 -19.22
C THR A 184 10.00 15.79 -18.31
N PHE A 185 9.03 14.89 -18.35
CA PHE A 185 9.00 13.69 -17.50
C PHE A 185 9.00 12.44 -18.37
N ASP A 186 9.98 11.57 -18.14
CA ASP A 186 10.09 10.27 -18.79
C ASP A 186 10.34 9.18 -17.75
N TYR A 187 9.96 7.94 -18.06
CA TYR A 187 10.18 6.82 -17.16
C TYR A 187 10.36 5.49 -17.89
N GLY A 188 11.01 4.53 -17.22
CA GLY A 188 11.31 3.21 -17.78
C GLY A 188 10.13 2.23 -17.78
N HIS A 189 9.39 2.17 -16.67
CA HIS A 189 8.30 1.20 -16.48
C HIS A 189 7.03 1.86 -15.91
N ASP A 190 5.87 1.40 -16.37
CA ASP A 190 4.55 1.87 -15.92
C ASP A 190 4.24 1.43 -14.48
N TYR A 191 4.67 2.23 -13.51
CA TYR A 191 4.33 2.10 -12.09
C TYR A 191 3.06 2.91 -11.77
N GLY A 192 2.25 2.45 -10.81
CA GLY A 192 0.94 3.05 -10.58
C GLY A 192 0.34 2.77 -9.21
N PRO A 193 -0.89 3.25 -8.95
CA PRO A 193 -1.51 3.14 -7.64
C PRO A 193 -2.05 1.73 -7.33
N ARG A 194 -2.04 0.80 -8.29
CA ARG A 194 -2.63 -0.55 -8.18
C ARG A 194 -1.56 -1.62 -8.05
N TYR A 195 -1.80 -2.60 -7.19
CA TYR A 195 -0.84 -3.63 -6.80
C TYR A 195 -0.26 -4.42 -7.98
N ASP A 196 -1.12 -4.89 -8.89
CA ASP A 196 -0.71 -5.61 -10.10
C ASP A 196 0.29 -4.80 -10.94
N ARG A 197 -0.02 -3.53 -11.18
CA ARG A 197 0.83 -2.60 -11.92
C ARG A 197 2.16 -2.35 -11.21
N ARG A 198 2.11 -2.11 -9.89
CA ARG A 198 3.32 -1.91 -9.07
C ARG A 198 4.24 -3.11 -9.16
N ALA A 199 3.69 -4.28 -8.91
CA ALA A 199 4.46 -5.50 -8.88
C ALA A 199 5.01 -5.90 -10.26
N ALA A 200 4.25 -5.69 -11.33
CA ALA A 200 4.72 -5.91 -12.70
C ALA A 200 5.91 -4.99 -13.04
N ALA A 201 5.82 -3.71 -12.71
CA ALA A 201 6.87 -2.74 -12.97
C ALA A 201 8.14 -3.02 -12.18
N VAL A 202 8.04 -3.37 -10.89
CA VAL A 202 9.20 -3.72 -10.05
C VAL A 202 9.89 -5.00 -10.53
N ARG A 203 9.13 -6.00 -10.99
CA ARG A 203 9.71 -7.18 -11.66
C ARG A 203 10.49 -6.80 -12.92
N ALA A 204 9.86 -6.01 -13.80
CA ALA A 204 10.49 -5.57 -15.04
C ALA A 204 11.77 -4.76 -14.78
N LEU A 205 11.76 -3.90 -13.76
CA LEU A 205 12.93 -3.16 -13.30
C LEU A 205 14.03 -4.10 -12.79
N THR A 206 13.69 -5.08 -11.97
CA THR A 206 14.64 -6.06 -11.43
C THR A 206 15.32 -6.83 -12.58
N ASP A 207 14.53 -7.33 -13.53
CA ASP A 207 15.04 -8.08 -14.69
C ASP A 207 15.92 -7.20 -15.59
N THR A 208 15.53 -5.94 -15.83
CA THR A 208 16.29 -4.96 -16.62
C THR A 208 17.60 -4.59 -15.94
N THR A 209 17.59 -4.46 -14.61
CA THR A 209 18.79 -4.21 -13.80
C THR A 209 19.76 -5.38 -13.91
N GLU A 210 19.30 -6.61 -13.70
CA GLU A 210 20.15 -7.80 -13.86
C GLU A 210 20.73 -7.91 -15.28
N ALA A 211 19.92 -7.69 -16.32
CA ALA A 211 20.37 -7.71 -17.70
C ALA A 211 21.46 -6.66 -17.98
N THR A 212 21.33 -5.47 -17.39
CA THR A 212 22.32 -4.39 -17.52
C THR A 212 23.63 -4.77 -16.83
N PHE A 213 23.59 -5.25 -15.59
CA PHE A 213 24.79 -5.69 -14.86
C PHE A 213 25.51 -6.84 -15.59
N ARG A 214 24.74 -7.81 -16.12
CA ARG A 214 25.28 -8.93 -16.91
C ARG A 214 26.00 -8.44 -18.16
N ARG A 215 25.40 -7.52 -18.92
CA ARG A 215 26.03 -6.93 -20.13
C ARG A 215 27.28 -6.13 -19.80
N SER A 216 27.31 -5.47 -18.66
CA SER A 216 28.47 -4.70 -18.18
C SER A 216 29.56 -5.56 -17.52
N GLY A 217 29.41 -6.89 -17.43
CA GLY A 217 30.37 -7.77 -16.77
C GLY A 217 30.52 -7.50 -15.26
N ARG A 218 29.52 -6.87 -14.64
CA ARG A 218 29.52 -6.55 -13.20
C ARG A 218 28.86 -7.70 -12.39
N PRO A 219 29.22 -7.89 -11.11
CA PRO A 219 28.51 -8.81 -10.23
C PRO A 219 27.03 -8.44 -10.15
N LEU A 220 26.14 -9.42 -10.31
CA LEU A 220 24.70 -9.18 -10.24
C LEU A 220 24.31 -8.68 -8.84
N PRO A 221 23.35 -7.74 -8.74
CA PRO A 221 22.81 -7.34 -7.45
C PRO A 221 22.12 -8.53 -6.77
N THR A 222 21.98 -8.47 -5.44
CA THR A 222 21.16 -9.43 -4.69
C THR A 222 19.75 -9.41 -5.27
N ARG A 223 19.27 -10.59 -5.66
CA ARG A 223 17.90 -10.72 -6.14
C ARG A 223 16.93 -10.59 -4.96
N PRO A 224 15.90 -9.75 -5.05
CA PRO A 224 14.92 -9.62 -3.98
C PRO A 224 14.32 -10.98 -3.61
N ASN A 225 14.13 -11.19 -2.30
CA ASN A 225 13.44 -12.33 -1.71
C ASN A 225 12.46 -11.82 -0.66
N ARG A 226 11.36 -11.25 -1.14
CA ARG A 226 10.31 -10.65 -0.31
C ARG A 226 9.56 -11.74 0.46
N VAL A 227 9.50 -11.61 1.78
CA VAL A 227 8.67 -12.48 2.61
C VAL A 227 7.20 -12.10 2.42
N PRO A 228 6.29 -13.05 2.14
CA PRO A 228 4.86 -12.78 2.04
C PRO A 228 4.32 -12.12 3.30
N PHE A 229 3.21 -11.38 3.19
CA PHE A 229 2.60 -10.78 4.36
C PHE A 229 2.19 -11.86 5.37
N PRO A 230 2.46 -11.65 6.67
CA PRO A 230 2.24 -12.68 7.66
C PRO A 230 0.74 -12.92 7.88
N ARG A 231 0.31 -14.17 7.73
CA ARG A 231 -1.11 -14.57 7.84
C ARG A 231 -1.61 -14.73 9.29
N ALA A 232 -0.71 -15.13 10.18
CA ALA A 232 -1.01 -15.33 11.59
C ALA A 232 0.24 -14.99 12.42
N VAL A 233 0.15 -13.91 13.19
CA VAL A 233 1.16 -13.51 14.16
C VAL A 233 0.50 -13.48 15.55
N PRO A 234 1.17 -13.95 16.60
CA PRO A 234 0.67 -13.75 17.97
C PRO A 234 0.39 -12.27 18.21
N ALA A 235 -0.83 -11.97 18.67
CA ALA A 235 -1.23 -10.60 18.95
C ALA A 235 -0.33 -9.97 20.01
N ALA A 236 0.12 -8.75 19.75
CA ALA A 236 0.84 -7.95 20.73
C ALA A 236 -0.08 -7.65 21.93
N PRO A 237 0.47 -7.52 23.15
CA PRO A 237 -0.31 -7.13 24.31
C PRO A 237 -1.09 -5.84 24.05
N THR A 238 -2.29 -5.75 24.62
CA THR A 238 -3.07 -4.51 24.64
C THR A 238 -2.34 -3.48 25.48
N VAL A 239 -2.38 -2.22 25.03
CA VAL A 239 -1.72 -1.09 25.70
C VAL A 239 -2.82 -0.14 26.13
N THR A 240 -2.75 0.35 27.36
CA THR A 240 -3.70 1.37 27.85
C THR A 240 -3.41 2.71 27.18
N ASP A 241 -4.41 3.58 27.05
CA ASP A 241 -4.22 4.90 26.46
C ASP A 241 -3.13 5.72 27.19
N GLN A 242 -3.01 5.56 28.51
CA GLN A 242 -1.97 6.21 29.31
C GLN A 242 -0.56 5.67 29.01
N ALA A 243 -0.41 4.35 28.86
CA ALA A 243 0.87 3.75 28.49
C ALA A 243 1.27 4.13 27.06
N LEU A 244 0.29 4.21 26.15
CA LEU A 244 0.51 4.71 24.79
C LEU A 244 0.92 6.19 24.80
N ALA A 245 0.26 7.03 25.62
CA ALA A 245 0.63 8.43 25.79
C ALA A 245 2.09 8.60 26.24
N GLN A 246 2.53 7.76 27.20
CA GLN A 246 3.89 7.75 27.70
C GLN A 246 4.87 7.33 26.60
N GLN A 247 4.61 6.23 25.89
CA GLN A 247 5.46 5.75 24.80
C GLN A 247 5.64 6.81 23.71
N LEU A 248 4.55 7.48 23.30
CA LEU A 248 4.61 8.54 22.29
C LEU A 248 5.42 9.74 22.79
N ALA A 249 5.23 10.16 24.04
CA ALA A 249 5.99 11.27 24.61
C ALA A 249 7.49 10.95 24.74
N GLU A 250 7.84 9.71 25.10
CA GLU A 250 9.24 9.25 25.16
C GLU A 250 9.90 9.24 23.77
N GLN A 251 9.16 8.81 22.73
CA GLN A 251 9.71 8.69 21.39
C GLN A 251 9.78 10.02 20.62
N PHE A 252 8.73 10.84 20.69
CA PHE A 252 8.61 12.07 19.92
C PHE A 252 9.04 13.32 20.70
N GLY A 253 9.28 13.19 22.01
CA GLY A 253 9.65 14.30 22.88
C GLY A 253 8.46 15.15 23.33
N PRO A 254 8.71 16.17 24.19
CA PRO A 254 7.66 16.95 24.86
C PRO A 254 6.76 17.73 23.90
N ASP A 255 7.34 18.27 22.82
CA ASP A 255 6.61 19.06 21.80
C ASP A 255 6.20 18.22 20.57
N GLY A 256 6.59 16.94 20.54
CA GLY A 256 6.35 16.05 19.41
C GLY A 256 5.00 15.34 19.43
N VAL A 257 4.18 15.54 20.47
CA VAL A 257 2.84 14.95 20.59
C VAL A 257 1.79 16.04 20.85
N ARG A 258 0.84 16.18 19.93
CA ARG A 258 -0.27 17.13 20.02
C ARG A 258 -1.48 16.46 20.65
N ARG A 259 -2.13 17.14 21.60
CA ARG A 259 -3.38 16.71 22.23
C ARG A 259 -4.47 17.76 22.00
N PRO A 260 -5.74 17.33 21.85
CA PRO A 260 -6.87 18.25 21.81
C PRO A 260 -7.04 18.96 23.15
N VAL A 261 -7.65 20.14 23.14
CA VAL A 261 -8.02 20.89 24.35
C VAL A 261 -9.54 20.93 24.45
N GLY A 262 -10.07 20.46 25.57
CA GLY A 262 -11.53 20.40 25.80
C GLY A 262 -12.17 19.12 25.27
N ASP A 263 -13.48 19.18 25.05
CA ASP A 263 -14.28 18.02 24.64
C ASP A 263 -14.08 17.69 23.16
N LEU A 264 -13.99 16.39 22.86
CA LEU A 264 -13.88 15.90 21.51
C LEU A 264 -15.25 15.82 20.80
N PRO A 265 -15.30 15.99 19.46
CA PRO A 265 -16.50 15.74 18.69
C PRO A 265 -17.03 14.31 18.90
N ALA A 266 -18.35 14.15 18.85
CA ALA A 266 -18.99 12.84 19.04
C ALA A 266 -18.45 11.78 18.06
N GLY A 267 -18.19 10.58 18.58
CA GLY A 267 -17.69 9.44 17.81
C GLY A 267 -16.17 9.44 17.57
N VAL A 268 -15.44 10.49 17.97
CA VAL A 268 -13.97 10.49 17.97
C VAL A 268 -13.48 9.64 19.15
N PRO A 269 -12.52 8.70 18.95
CA PRO A 269 -12.02 7.85 20.03
C PRO A 269 -11.38 8.66 21.18
N ALA A 270 -11.72 8.30 22.42
CA ALA A 270 -11.15 8.92 23.63
C ALA A 270 -9.61 8.78 23.72
N THR A 271 -9.05 7.76 23.06
CA THR A 271 -7.61 7.60 22.86
C THR A 271 -6.95 8.86 22.30
N LEU A 272 -7.63 9.66 21.47
CA LEU A 272 -7.07 10.91 20.94
C LEU A 272 -6.79 11.92 22.07
N ALA A 273 -7.73 12.07 23.01
CA ALA A 273 -7.57 12.98 24.15
C ALA A 273 -6.49 12.49 25.11
N ALA A 274 -6.42 11.19 25.36
CA ALA A 274 -5.46 10.60 26.29
C ALA A 274 -4.04 10.49 25.69
N ALA A 275 -3.89 9.82 24.55
CA ALA A 275 -2.60 9.54 23.92
C ALA A 275 -2.05 10.73 23.13
N GLY A 276 -2.92 11.48 22.43
CA GLY A 276 -2.52 12.48 21.43
C GLY A 276 -2.10 11.87 20.09
N LEU A 277 -1.64 12.73 19.19
CA LEU A 277 -1.06 12.36 17.89
C LEU A 277 0.39 12.86 17.80
N PRO A 278 1.32 12.10 17.21
CA PRO A 278 2.60 12.66 16.79
C PRO A 278 2.36 13.91 15.91
N VAL A 279 3.11 14.99 16.14
CA VAL A 279 3.02 16.19 15.30
C VAL A 279 3.39 15.86 13.86
N GLU A 280 4.46 15.08 13.71
CA GLU A 280 4.99 14.66 12.43
C GLU A 280 5.66 13.28 12.53
N VAL A 281 5.44 12.46 11.52
CA VAL A 281 6.31 11.38 11.10
C VAL A 281 6.69 11.69 9.64
N PRO A 282 7.94 12.09 9.36
CA PRO A 282 8.32 12.63 8.06
C PRO A 282 7.87 11.71 6.91
N GLU A 283 7.29 12.30 5.87
CA GLU A 283 6.76 11.60 4.66
C GLU A 283 5.53 10.69 4.87
N PHE A 284 5.11 10.46 6.12
CA PHE A 284 4.07 9.47 6.44
C PHE A 284 2.88 10.05 7.22
N PHE A 285 3.07 11.08 8.03
CA PHE A 285 2.00 11.71 8.79
C PHE A 285 2.34 13.11 9.27
N HIS A 286 1.39 14.03 9.16
CA HIS A 286 1.39 15.37 9.75
C HIS A 286 0.03 15.60 10.39
N ALA A 287 0.00 15.86 11.70
CA ALA A 287 -1.23 16.15 12.41
C ALA A 287 -1.81 17.51 12.00
N LEU A 288 -3.14 17.66 12.04
CA LEU A 288 -3.75 18.98 11.93
C LEU A 288 -3.26 19.90 13.07
N PRO A 289 -3.16 21.22 12.80
CA PRO A 289 -2.74 22.17 13.82
C PRO A 289 -3.76 22.30 14.97
N GLU A 290 -5.05 22.12 14.70
CA GLU A 290 -6.10 22.13 15.71
C GLU A 290 -6.77 20.74 15.78
N LEU A 291 -6.78 20.13 16.97
CA LEU A 291 -7.33 18.79 17.19
C LEU A 291 -8.64 18.79 17.97
N SER A 292 -9.10 19.94 18.46
CA SER A 292 -10.28 20.04 19.33
C SER A 292 -11.58 20.08 18.53
N GLU A 293 -11.58 20.73 17.36
CA GLU A 293 -12.79 20.84 16.52
C GLU A 293 -12.91 19.76 15.44
N LEU A 294 -11.79 19.16 15.01
CA LEU A 294 -11.63 18.20 13.89
C LEU A 294 -12.70 18.32 12.79
N PRO A 295 -12.41 18.92 11.63
CA PRO A 295 -13.40 19.02 10.56
C PRO A 295 -13.81 17.64 10.05
N ASP A 296 -15.05 17.53 9.58
CA ASP A 296 -15.44 16.36 8.81
C ASP A 296 -14.71 16.33 7.46
N ALA A 297 -14.45 15.14 6.92
CA ALA A 297 -13.63 15.01 5.72
C ALA A 297 -14.27 15.68 4.49
N ALA A 298 -15.60 15.67 4.36
CA ALA A 298 -16.28 16.34 3.25
C ALA A 298 -16.15 17.87 3.35
N GLY A 299 -16.37 18.43 4.54
CA GLY A 299 -16.21 19.85 4.84
C GLY A 299 -14.76 20.32 4.66
N HIS A 300 -13.78 19.51 5.10
CA HIS A 300 -12.36 19.82 4.91
C HIS A 300 -11.96 19.87 3.44
N LEU A 301 -12.43 18.92 2.62
CA LEU A 301 -12.20 18.93 1.17
C LEU A 301 -12.80 20.18 0.52
N ALA A 302 -14.04 20.54 0.89
CA ALA A 302 -14.67 21.76 0.36
C ALA A 302 -13.90 23.03 0.76
N ALA A 303 -13.48 23.14 2.02
CA ALA A 303 -12.74 24.28 2.54
C ALA A 303 -11.36 24.47 1.88
N THR A 304 -10.74 23.38 1.45
CA THR A 304 -9.42 23.38 0.77
C THR A 304 -9.52 23.45 -0.75
N GLY A 305 -10.72 23.61 -1.31
CA GLY A 305 -10.94 23.65 -2.77
C GLY A 305 -10.68 22.31 -3.46
N ARG A 306 -10.68 21.21 -2.71
CA ARG A 306 -10.49 19.83 -3.19
C ARG A 306 -11.85 19.12 -3.28
N GLY A 307 -11.82 17.85 -3.66
CA GLY A 307 -13.01 17.01 -3.70
C GLY A 307 -14.02 17.33 -4.82
N ALA A 308 -13.65 18.14 -5.81
CA ALA A 308 -14.52 18.48 -6.96
C ALA A 308 -14.90 17.25 -7.81
N ARG A 309 -14.01 16.25 -7.86
CA ARG A 309 -14.21 14.97 -8.57
C ARG A 309 -14.80 13.87 -7.69
N VAL A 310 -15.08 14.15 -6.41
CA VAL A 310 -15.66 13.17 -5.48
C VAL A 310 -17.15 12.98 -5.81
N PRO A 311 -17.62 11.74 -6.03
CA PRO A 311 -19.03 11.46 -6.24
C PRO A 311 -19.88 11.90 -5.04
N GLU A 312 -21.08 12.42 -5.28
CA GLU A 312 -21.94 12.96 -4.21
C GLU A 312 -22.25 11.93 -3.11
N ARG A 313 -22.49 10.67 -3.50
CA ARG A 313 -22.68 9.58 -2.54
C ARG A 313 -21.46 9.37 -1.64
N THR A 314 -20.25 9.43 -2.21
CA THR A 314 -19.01 9.33 -1.45
C THR A 314 -18.82 10.53 -0.54
N ARG A 315 -19.13 11.74 -1.03
CA ARG A 315 -19.09 12.97 -0.22
C ARG A 315 -20.01 12.89 1.00
N ALA A 316 -21.22 12.37 0.84
CA ALA A 316 -22.15 12.15 1.96
C ALA A 316 -21.60 11.16 3.00
N LEU A 317 -20.90 10.10 2.57
CA LEU A 317 -20.22 9.17 3.49
C LEU A 317 -19.06 9.84 4.23
N LEU A 318 -18.28 10.69 3.56
CA LEU A 318 -17.14 11.40 4.14
C LEU A 318 -17.53 12.37 5.28
N ALA A 319 -18.79 12.79 5.36
CA ALA A 319 -19.29 13.58 6.50
C ALA A 319 -19.22 12.83 7.85
N TYR A 320 -19.16 11.49 7.82
CA TYR A 320 -19.00 10.63 9.00
C TYR A 320 -17.54 10.40 9.41
N TYR A 321 -16.59 11.01 8.72
CA TYR A 321 -15.16 10.87 8.98
C TYR A 321 -14.63 12.19 9.56
N ARG A 322 -13.73 12.11 10.54
CA ARG A 322 -13.06 13.28 11.14
C ARG A 322 -11.58 13.26 10.77
N VAL A 323 -11.09 14.36 10.19
CA VAL A 323 -9.71 14.45 9.71
C VAL A 323 -8.77 14.66 10.88
N LEU A 324 -7.78 13.77 11.03
CA LEU A 324 -6.74 13.82 12.05
C LEU A 324 -5.47 14.55 11.53
N GLY A 325 -5.20 14.43 10.23
CA GLY A 325 -3.99 14.94 9.61
C GLY A 325 -3.89 14.54 8.14
N THR A 326 -2.67 14.49 7.62
CA THR A 326 -2.36 14.09 6.24
C THR A 326 -1.09 13.24 6.19
N ASP A 327 -0.94 12.37 5.20
CA ASP A 327 0.33 11.70 4.89
C ASP A 327 1.13 12.43 3.79
N GLY A 328 0.85 13.72 3.58
CA GLY A 328 1.46 14.56 2.55
C GLY A 328 0.55 14.76 1.33
N ARG A 329 -0.45 13.90 1.12
CA ARG A 329 -1.50 14.11 0.10
C ARG A 329 -2.87 13.65 0.56
N ALA A 330 -2.99 12.42 1.06
CA ALA A 330 -4.26 11.88 1.52
C ALA A 330 -4.62 12.48 2.89
N LEU A 331 -5.92 12.58 3.16
CA LEU A 331 -6.42 12.96 4.48
C LEU A 331 -6.45 11.72 5.36
N ILE A 332 -5.72 11.73 6.47
CA ILE A 332 -5.82 10.66 7.46
C ILE A 332 -7.00 10.99 8.36
N ALA A 333 -8.01 10.11 8.37
CA ALA A 333 -9.27 10.35 9.04
C ALA A 333 -9.74 9.13 9.83
N VAL A 334 -10.45 9.39 10.93
CA VAL A 334 -11.14 8.37 11.72
C VAL A 334 -12.61 8.31 11.32
N GLN A 335 -13.14 7.11 11.15
CA GLN A 335 -14.55 6.87 10.89
C GLN A 335 -15.35 7.01 12.20
N CYS A 336 -16.14 8.07 12.34
CA CYS A 336 -16.94 8.36 13.55
C CYS A 336 -18.40 7.90 13.42
N GLY A 337 -18.83 7.47 12.24
CA GLY A 337 -20.16 6.91 11.99
C GLY A 337 -20.15 5.81 10.93
N ASP A 338 -21.23 5.04 10.87
CA ASP A 338 -21.35 3.85 10.02
C ASP A 338 -21.93 4.16 8.62
N GLY A 339 -21.85 5.41 8.18
CA GLY A 339 -22.43 5.86 6.91
C GLY A 339 -23.96 5.91 6.89
N GLY A 340 -24.62 5.91 8.05
CA GLY A 340 -26.07 5.92 8.17
C GLY A 340 -26.71 4.54 8.03
N THR A 341 -25.93 3.48 8.20
CA THR A 341 -26.41 2.09 8.12
C THR A 341 -27.11 1.61 9.39
N GLY A 342 -26.85 2.26 10.53
CA GLY A 342 -27.38 1.88 11.85
C GLY A 342 -26.75 0.61 12.43
N THR A 343 -25.68 0.10 11.83
CA THR A 343 -24.99 -1.14 12.22
C THR A 343 -23.81 -0.90 13.17
N GLY A 344 -23.32 0.34 13.26
CA GLY A 344 -22.06 0.65 13.94
C GLY A 344 -20.81 0.11 13.22
N ALA A 345 -20.96 -0.49 12.03
CA ALA A 345 -19.86 -1.14 11.34
C ALA A 345 -18.75 -0.14 10.96
N GLY A 346 -17.52 -0.45 11.38
CA GLY A 346 -16.32 0.29 11.03
C GLY A 346 -16.06 1.56 11.84
N ILE A 347 -16.93 1.93 12.79
CA ILE A 347 -16.65 3.06 13.69
C ILE A 347 -15.32 2.83 14.42
N GLY A 348 -14.48 3.87 14.46
CA GLY A 348 -13.13 3.86 15.03
C GLY A 348 -12.01 3.56 14.03
N ARG A 349 -12.33 3.00 12.86
CA ARG A 349 -11.32 2.65 11.83
C ARG A 349 -10.63 3.88 11.27
N ILE A 350 -9.36 3.72 10.91
CA ILE A 350 -8.52 4.78 10.35
C ILE A 350 -8.35 4.57 8.84
N TRP A 351 -8.48 5.66 8.08
CA TRP A 351 -8.48 5.67 6.62
C TRP A 351 -7.66 6.84 6.06
N ALA A 352 -6.96 6.60 4.95
CA ALA A 352 -6.33 7.61 4.11
C ALA A 352 -7.26 7.90 2.95
N VAL A 353 -7.88 9.07 2.94
CA VAL A 353 -8.86 9.50 1.94
C VAL A 353 -8.14 10.31 0.87
N ASP A 354 -8.18 9.82 -0.37
CA ASP A 354 -7.66 10.57 -1.51
C ASP A 354 -8.49 11.85 -1.72
N PRO A 355 -7.86 13.04 -1.74
CA PRO A 355 -8.57 14.31 -1.77
C PRO A 355 -9.23 14.64 -3.11
N ASP A 356 -8.88 13.93 -4.19
CA ASP A 356 -9.44 14.20 -5.51
C ASP A 356 -10.64 13.29 -5.80
N THR A 357 -10.54 12.00 -5.45
CA THR A 357 -11.52 10.97 -5.79
C THR A 357 -12.41 10.57 -4.61
N GLY A 358 -11.95 10.81 -3.38
CA GLY A 358 -12.62 10.38 -2.15
C GLY A 358 -12.47 8.89 -1.87
N SER A 359 -11.66 8.16 -2.64
CA SER A 359 -11.35 6.76 -2.38
C SER A 359 -10.53 6.63 -1.09
N GLY A 360 -10.84 5.64 -0.26
CA GLY A 360 -10.10 5.37 0.97
C GLY A 360 -9.12 4.21 0.82
N ARG A 361 -7.91 4.34 1.37
CA ARG A 361 -7.05 3.20 1.76
C ARG A 361 -7.20 2.96 3.25
N TYR A 362 -7.45 1.73 3.64
CA TYR A 362 -7.56 1.36 5.03
C TYR A 362 -6.20 1.40 5.73
N LEU A 363 -6.14 1.94 6.95
CA LEU A 363 -4.95 1.92 7.79
C LEU A 363 -5.10 0.90 8.91
N ASN A 364 -6.03 1.11 9.84
CA ASN A 364 -6.09 0.32 11.07
C ASN A 364 -7.51 0.17 11.60
N SER A 365 -7.68 -0.84 12.45
CA SER A 365 -8.94 -1.16 13.11
C SER A 365 -9.42 -0.05 14.05
N ASP A 366 -8.46 0.66 14.65
CA ASP A 366 -8.69 1.68 15.66
C ASP A 366 -7.49 2.65 15.77
N LEU A 367 -7.71 3.75 16.49
CA LEU A 367 -6.70 4.80 16.68
C LEU A 367 -5.48 4.34 17.49
N ALA A 368 -5.67 3.49 18.50
CA ALA A 368 -4.54 3.02 19.33
C ALA A 368 -3.59 2.16 18.49
N SER A 369 -4.13 1.27 17.66
CA SER A 369 -3.40 0.44 16.71
C SER A 369 -2.67 1.29 15.66
N TYR A 370 -3.34 2.31 15.11
CA TYR A 370 -2.69 3.26 14.19
C TYR A 370 -1.49 3.97 14.82
N LEU A 371 -1.64 4.50 16.04
CA LEU A 371 -0.56 5.21 16.73
C LEU A 371 0.62 4.30 17.05
N ARG A 372 0.36 3.03 17.42
CA ARG A 372 1.41 2.03 17.64
C ARG A 372 2.15 1.68 16.36
N CYS A 373 1.43 1.46 15.25
CA CYS A 373 2.04 1.20 13.95
C CYS A 373 2.86 2.40 13.44
N LEU A 374 2.35 3.62 13.63
CA LEU A 374 3.02 4.86 13.27
C LEU A 374 4.31 5.09 14.09
N ALA A 375 4.27 4.81 15.39
CA ALA A 375 5.44 4.81 16.27
C ALA A 375 6.49 3.78 15.81
N LEU A 376 6.07 2.56 15.44
CA LEU A 376 6.96 1.55 14.85
C LEU A 376 7.63 2.10 13.59
N LEU A 377 6.86 2.61 12.62
CA LEU A 377 7.39 3.17 11.38
C LEU A 377 8.44 4.27 11.62
N ALA A 378 8.13 5.21 12.51
CA ALA A 378 9.02 6.32 12.85
C ALA A 378 10.39 5.85 13.39
N SER A 379 10.44 4.69 14.04
CA SER A 379 11.69 4.09 14.53
C SER A 379 12.37 3.18 13.50
N ARG A 380 11.60 2.43 12.71
CA ARG A 380 12.10 1.36 11.85
C ARG A 380 12.59 1.89 10.50
N HIS A 381 11.91 2.87 9.90
CA HIS A 381 12.27 3.39 8.59
C HIS A 381 13.67 4.05 8.58
N PRO A 382 14.02 4.97 9.51
CA PRO A 382 15.37 5.52 9.56
C PRO A 382 16.47 4.49 9.86
N ALA A 383 16.13 3.39 10.54
CA ALA A 383 17.06 2.33 10.90
C ALA A 383 17.48 1.46 9.70
N LEU A 384 16.80 1.58 8.55
CA LEU A 384 17.18 0.88 7.32
C LEU A 384 18.40 1.50 6.62
N ARG A 385 18.78 2.74 6.99
CA ARG A 385 19.85 3.48 6.35
C ARG A 385 21.18 2.75 6.43
N GLY A 386 21.80 2.53 5.27
CA GLY A 386 23.12 1.90 5.16
C GLY A 386 23.12 0.38 5.36
N LEU A 387 21.95 -0.26 5.54
CA LEU A 387 21.86 -1.72 5.57
C LEU A 387 22.10 -2.32 4.18
N THR A 388 22.66 -3.54 4.14
CA THR A 388 22.70 -4.35 2.92
C THR A 388 21.29 -4.85 2.57
N PRO A 389 21.01 -5.29 1.33
CA PRO A 389 19.70 -5.80 0.96
C PRO A 389 19.18 -6.93 1.87
N GLU A 390 20.05 -7.83 2.33
CA GLU A 390 19.69 -8.93 3.23
C GLU A 390 19.39 -8.44 4.66
N ALA A 391 20.19 -7.51 5.17
CA ALA A 391 19.98 -6.91 6.48
C ALA A 391 18.70 -6.04 6.50
N ALA A 392 18.48 -5.27 5.43
CA ALA A 392 17.23 -4.54 5.22
C ALA A 392 16.05 -5.51 5.10
N GLY A 393 16.18 -6.60 4.35
CA GLY A 393 15.14 -7.61 4.20
C GLY A 393 14.73 -8.25 5.54
N ALA A 394 15.71 -8.58 6.39
CA ALA A 394 15.44 -9.07 7.74
C ALA A 394 14.72 -8.01 8.61
N ALA A 395 15.13 -6.74 8.51
CA ALA A 395 14.49 -5.64 9.24
C ALA A 395 13.05 -5.37 8.77
N VAL A 396 12.79 -5.44 7.46
CA VAL A 396 11.44 -5.29 6.89
C VAL A 396 10.55 -6.46 7.28
N ASP A 397 11.05 -7.71 7.29
CA ASP A 397 10.28 -8.87 7.78
C ASP A 397 9.92 -8.72 9.28
N ALA A 398 10.87 -8.25 10.09
CA ALA A 398 10.59 -7.96 11.50
C ALA A 398 9.50 -6.87 11.64
N PHE A 399 9.63 -5.77 10.91
CA PHE A 399 8.67 -4.67 10.95
C PHE A 399 7.27 -5.11 10.53
N GLN A 400 7.10 -5.87 9.43
CA GLN A 400 5.78 -6.33 9.01
C GLN A 400 5.15 -7.30 10.03
N ARG A 401 5.95 -8.11 10.74
CA ARG A 401 5.44 -8.96 11.82
C ARG A 401 5.00 -8.14 13.02
N GLU A 402 5.75 -7.09 13.38
CA GLU A 402 5.36 -6.15 14.44
C GLU A 402 4.04 -5.44 14.10
N LEU A 403 3.88 -4.98 12.85
CA LEU A 403 2.61 -4.39 12.37
C LEU A 403 1.44 -5.38 12.49
N ALA A 404 1.62 -6.61 12.01
CA ALA A 404 0.58 -7.64 12.07
C ALA A 404 0.24 -8.08 13.50
N ALA A 405 1.21 -8.04 14.41
CA ALA A 405 0.98 -8.31 15.83
C ALA A 405 0.14 -7.21 16.49
N VAL A 406 0.34 -5.95 16.11
CA VAL A 406 -0.48 -4.82 16.58
C VAL A 406 -1.88 -4.90 15.99
N ASP A 407 -1.98 -5.05 14.67
CA ASP A 407 -3.23 -5.12 13.93
C ASP A 407 -3.06 -5.97 12.66
N GLY A 408 -3.55 -7.20 12.69
CA GLY A 408 -3.45 -8.12 11.53
C GLY A 408 -4.28 -7.67 10.33
N THR A 409 -5.26 -6.78 10.52
CA THR A 409 -6.14 -6.33 9.43
C THR A 409 -5.41 -5.47 8.41
N VAL A 410 -4.24 -4.93 8.76
CA VAL A 410 -3.44 -4.08 7.88
C VAL A 410 -2.96 -4.80 6.61
N PHE A 411 -2.87 -6.14 6.63
CA PHE A 411 -2.43 -6.96 5.49
C PHE A 411 -3.54 -7.80 4.83
N THR A 412 -4.82 -7.57 5.17
CA THR A 412 -5.92 -8.30 4.52
C THR A 412 -6.10 -7.93 3.06
N ASP A 413 -5.61 -6.75 2.65
CA ASP A 413 -5.62 -6.30 1.27
C ASP A 413 -4.28 -5.62 0.92
N PRO A 414 -3.65 -5.95 -0.22
CA PRO A 414 -2.40 -5.33 -0.65
C PRO A 414 -2.54 -3.84 -1.02
N GLU A 415 -3.76 -3.31 -1.12
CA GLU A 415 -4.04 -1.90 -1.31
C GLU A 415 -4.19 -1.11 -0.01
N ASN A 416 -4.17 -1.80 1.14
CA ASN A 416 -4.11 -1.15 2.45
C ASN A 416 -2.84 -0.30 2.56
N TRP A 417 -2.94 0.79 3.31
CA TRP A 417 -1.87 1.77 3.41
C TRP A 417 -0.55 1.16 3.90
N TRP A 418 -0.59 0.36 4.98
CA TRP A 418 0.58 -0.32 5.52
C TRP A 418 1.14 -1.39 4.59
N ALA A 419 0.28 -2.12 3.87
CA ALA A 419 0.71 -3.09 2.87
C ALA A 419 1.50 -2.40 1.74
N VAL A 420 1.05 -1.23 1.30
CA VAL A 420 1.74 -0.40 0.30
C VAL A 420 3.08 0.14 0.83
N ILE A 421 3.15 0.59 2.08
CA ILE A 421 4.44 1.01 2.68
C ILE A 421 5.42 -0.16 2.76
N VAL A 422 5.00 -1.30 3.31
CA VAL A 422 5.86 -2.48 3.46
C VAL A 422 6.31 -3.03 2.11
N GLU A 423 5.45 -2.99 1.10
CA GLU A 423 5.81 -3.31 -0.28
C GLU A 423 6.93 -2.41 -0.80
N GLN A 424 6.79 -1.09 -0.69
CA GLN A 424 7.83 -0.15 -1.14
C GLN A 424 9.15 -0.33 -0.38
N LEU A 425 9.11 -0.70 0.91
CA LEU A 425 10.31 -1.06 1.67
C LEU A 425 10.97 -2.35 1.14
N TRP A 426 10.16 -3.38 0.83
CA TRP A 426 10.66 -4.60 0.19
C TRP A 426 11.26 -4.33 -1.19
N ASP A 427 10.68 -3.41 -1.96
CA ASP A 427 11.16 -3.07 -3.30
C ASP A 427 12.44 -2.21 -3.26
N GLY A 428 12.81 -1.71 -2.07
CA GLY A 428 13.99 -0.86 -1.86
C GLY A 428 13.75 0.61 -2.27
N LEU A 429 12.50 1.05 -2.33
CA LEU A 429 12.10 2.39 -2.78
C LEU A 429 12.01 3.42 -1.64
N LEU A 430 11.85 2.97 -0.40
CA LEU A 430 11.70 3.82 0.80
C LEU A 430 12.87 3.72 1.78
#